data_AF-A0A8W8LEZ1-F1
#
_entry.id   AF-A0A8W8LEZ1-F1
#
_cell.length_a   1.000
_cell.length_b   1.000
_cell.length_c   1.000
_cell.angle_alpha   90.00
_cell.angle_beta   90.00
_cell.angle_gamma   90.00
#
_symmetry.space_group_name_H-M   'P 1'
#
loop_
_entity.id
_entity.type
_entity.pdbx_description
1 polymer ?
#
loop_
_entity_poly.entity_id
_entity_poly.type
_entity_poly.pdbx_seq_one_letter_code
_entity_poly.pdbx_strand_id
1 'polypeptide(L)'
;MMMPNEKKNKTEGHTCLLISEYYCHTMDSGQIDQQLAQDLELERQKGKIQQEIFQKSEMCWDMCVGSMSAKFDGKTESCIVNCVERYVDTAVAIQKRFQEKLSMGRM
;
A
#
# COMPACT_ATOMS: atom_id res chain seq x y z
N MET A 1 -35.49 7.49 29.87
CA MET A 1 -35.64 6.03 30.02
C MET A 1 -36.43 5.47 28.84
N MET A 2 -35.98 4.30 28.37
CA MET A 2 -36.69 3.28 27.58
C MET A 2 -36.92 3.49 26.08
N MET A 3 -36.32 2.56 25.33
CA MET A 3 -36.71 2.11 23.99
C MET A 3 -37.89 1.13 24.05
N PRO A 4 -38.51 0.83 22.91
CA PRO A 4 -38.75 -0.58 22.52
C PRO A 4 -38.38 -0.83 21.04
N ASN A 5 -37.39 -1.70 20.75
CA ASN A 5 -37.55 -3.10 20.30
C ASN A 5 -38.49 -3.31 19.10
N GLU A 6 -37.94 -3.67 17.91
CA GLU A 6 -38.13 -5.01 17.32
C GLU A 6 -37.24 -5.30 16.06
N LYS A 7 -36.40 -6.34 16.21
CA LYS A 7 -35.65 -7.30 15.32
C LYS A 7 -35.18 -6.95 13.89
N LYS A 8 -33.87 -7.19 13.68
CA LYS A 8 -33.37 -8.09 12.62
C LYS A 8 -32.28 -8.99 13.19
N ASN A 9 -32.56 -10.29 13.27
CA ASN A 9 -31.56 -11.33 13.45
C ASN A 9 -31.63 -12.25 12.24
N LYS A 10 -30.57 -12.28 11.42
CA LYS A 10 -30.22 -13.41 10.57
C LYS A 10 -28.73 -13.33 10.27
N THR A 11 -27.97 -14.11 11.03
CA THR A 11 -26.60 -14.55 10.73
C THR A 11 -26.56 -15.33 9.42
N GLU A 12 -25.39 -15.37 8.78
CA GLU A 12 -24.88 -16.36 7.79
C GLU A 12 -24.48 -15.73 6.44
N GLY A 13 -23.16 -15.56 6.24
CA GLY A 13 -22.59 -15.18 4.96
C GLY A 13 -21.35 -14.26 5.00
N HIS A 14 -20.82 -13.92 6.18
CA HIS A 14 -19.63 -13.07 6.26
C HIS A 14 -18.38 -13.88 5.92
N THR A 15 -17.91 -13.83 4.68
CA THR A 15 -16.54 -14.24 4.36
C THR A 15 -15.61 -13.07 4.66
N CYS A 16 -15.22 -12.93 5.93
CA CYS A 16 -14.08 -12.09 6.27
C CYS A 16 -12.81 -12.77 5.73
N LEU A 17 -12.16 -12.18 4.72
CA LEU A 17 -10.83 -12.61 4.30
C LEU A 17 -9.82 -12.11 5.33
N LEU A 18 -9.11 -13.05 5.98
CA LEU A 18 -8.14 -12.82 7.05
C LEU A 18 -6.82 -12.16 6.59
N ILE A 19 -6.80 -11.40 5.50
CA ILE A 19 -5.55 -10.81 4.98
C ILE A 19 -5.29 -9.40 5.52
N SER A 20 -6.29 -8.71 6.08
CA SER A 20 -6.05 -7.54 6.93
C SER A 20 -7.33 -7.20 7.67
N GLU A 21 -7.28 -7.15 9.00
CA GLU A 21 -8.39 -6.87 9.93
C GLU A 21 -9.01 -5.46 9.79
N TYR A 22 -9.38 -5.00 8.58
CA TYR A 22 -9.88 -3.64 8.39
C TYR A 22 -11.00 -3.47 7.36
N TYR A 23 -11.51 -4.52 6.71
CA TYR A 23 -12.63 -4.36 5.76
C TYR A 23 -13.67 -5.48 5.91
N CYS A 24 -14.65 -5.25 6.79
CA CYS A 24 -15.90 -5.99 6.81
C CYS A 24 -16.89 -5.31 5.85
N HIS A 25 -17.08 -5.85 4.65
CA HIS A 25 -18.07 -5.29 3.73
C HIS A 25 -19.47 -5.84 4.03
N THR A 26 -20.43 -4.96 4.32
CA THR A 26 -21.86 -5.31 4.34
C THR A 26 -22.38 -5.31 2.90
N MET A 27 -23.04 -6.38 2.45
CA MET A 27 -23.56 -6.47 1.08
C MET A 27 -24.99 -5.94 0.99
N ASP A 28 -25.21 -4.85 0.25
CA ASP A 28 -26.51 -4.41 -0.26
C ASP A 28 -26.42 -4.24 -1.78
N SER A 29 -27.25 -5.00 -2.52
CA SER A 29 -27.09 -5.30 -3.96
C SER A 29 -27.07 -4.09 -4.92
N GLY A 30 -27.60 -2.93 -4.51
CA GLY A 30 -27.61 -1.71 -5.32
C GLY A 30 -26.35 -0.84 -5.19
N GLN A 31 -25.57 -1.02 -4.11
CA GLN A 31 -24.33 -0.27 -3.85
C GLN A 31 -23.06 -1.07 -4.20
N ILE A 32 -23.21 -2.35 -4.57
CA ILE A 32 -22.09 -3.26 -4.85
C ILE A 32 -21.25 -2.75 -6.03
N ASP A 33 -21.86 -2.33 -7.13
CA ASP A 33 -21.09 -2.02 -8.35
C ASP A 33 -20.20 -0.77 -8.21
N GLN A 34 -20.70 0.27 -7.53
CA GLN A 34 -19.91 1.49 -7.30
C GLN A 34 -18.83 1.28 -6.25
N GLN A 35 -19.14 0.56 -5.18
CA GLN A 35 -18.19 0.31 -4.10
C GLN A 35 -17.11 -0.70 -4.52
N LEU A 36 -17.48 -1.73 -5.28
CA LEU A 36 -16.54 -2.69 -5.87
C LEU A 36 -15.56 -2.00 -6.84
N ALA A 37 -16.04 -1.04 -7.64
CA ALA A 37 -15.16 -0.29 -8.53
C ALA A 37 -14.12 0.55 -7.75
N GLN A 38 -14.52 1.15 -6.63
CA GLN A 38 -13.61 1.89 -5.75
C GLN A 38 -12.61 0.96 -5.05
N ASP A 39 -13.10 -0.15 -4.50
CA ASP A 39 -12.27 -1.14 -3.82
C ASP A 39 -11.26 -1.76 -4.80
N LEU A 40 -11.66 -2.04 -6.04
CA LEU A 40 -10.77 -2.56 -7.07
C LEU A 40 -9.63 -1.58 -7.40
N GLU A 41 -9.92 -0.28 -7.51
CA GLU A 41 -8.87 0.71 -7.75
C GLU A 41 -7.92 0.82 -6.55
N LEU A 42 -8.43 0.74 -5.31
CA LEU A 42 -7.61 0.70 -4.11
C LEU A 42 -6.72 -0.55 -4.06
N GLU A 43 -7.26 -1.73 -4.34
CA GLU A 43 -6.50 -2.97 -4.40
C GLU A 43 -5.43 -2.92 -5.50
N ARG A 44 -5.75 -2.30 -6.65
CA ARG A 44 -4.77 -2.08 -7.72
C ARG A 44 -3.63 -1.16 -7.26
N GLN A 45 -3.94 -0.09 -6.53
CA GLN A 45 -2.93 0.80 -5.96
C GLN A 45 -2.05 0.09 -4.94
N LYS A 46 -2.65 -0.72 -4.06
CA LYS A 46 -1.90 -1.57 -3.11
C LYS A 46 -0.96 -2.51 -3.85
N GLY A 47 -1.44 -3.20 -4.90
CA GLY A 47 -0.62 -4.09 -5.70
C GLY A 47 0.60 -3.42 -6.32
N LYS A 48 0.45 -2.18 -6.82
CA LYS A 48 1.58 -1.39 -7.32
C LYS A 48 2.58 -1.04 -6.23
N ILE A 49 2.10 -0.61 -5.06
CA ILE A 49 2.98 -0.29 -3.93
C ILE A 49 3.75 -1.54 -3.49
N GLN A 50 3.08 -2.69 -3.43
CA GLN A 50 3.75 -3.96 -3.11
C GLN A 50 4.84 -4.30 -4.12
N GLN A 51 4.58 -4.14 -5.42
CA GLN A 51 5.60 -4.34 -6.46
C GLN A 51 6.80 -3.41 -6.28
N GLU A 52 6.56 -2.13 -5.98
CA GLU A 52 7.64 -1.18 -5.71
C GLU A 52 8.44 -1.56 -4.45
N ILE A 53 7.77 -2.00 -3.38
CA ILE A 53 8.42 -2.51 -2.17
C ILE A 53 9.35 -3.66 -2.54
N PHE A 54 8.88 -4.67 -3.26
CA PHE A 54 9.71 -5.80 -3.69
C PHE A 54 10.93 -5.34 -4.48
N GLN A 55 10.75 -4.45 -5.45
CA GLN A 55 11.86 -3.93 -6.27
C GLN A 55 12.89 -3.14 -5.44
N LYS A 56 12.46 -2.31 -4.48
CA LYS A 56 13.41 -1.58 -3.62
C LYS A 56 14.08 -2.50 -2.62
N SER A 57 13.35 -3.50 -2.12
CA SER A 57 13.94 -4.52 -1.25
C SER A 57 15.06 -5.27 -1.97
N GLU A 58 14.84 -5.71 -3.21
CA GLU A 58 15.88 -6.39 -4.02
C GLU A 58 17.08 -5.47 -4.28
N MET A 59 16.85 -4.25 -4.77
CA MET A 59 17.92 -3.28 -5.03
C MET A 59 18.74 -2.94 -3.78
N CYS A 60 18.08 -2.62 -2.67
CA CYS A 60 18.77 -2.24 -1.44
C CYS A 60 19.42 -3.46 -0.77
N TRP A 61 18.88 -4.65 -0.98
CA TRP A 61 19.51 -5.89 -0.55
C TRP A 61 20.88 -6.07 -1.23
N ASP A 62 20.92 -6.00 -2.56
CA ASP A 62 22.16 -6.16 -3.33
C ASP A 62 23.20 -5.07 -3.01
N MET A 63 22.74 -3.87 -2.66
CA MET A 63 23.61 -2.74 -2.37
C MET A 63 24.18 -2.74 -0.95
N CYS A 64 23.41 -3.21 0.03
CA CYS A 64 23.73 -3.05 1.45
C CYS A 64 24.11 -4.36 2.15
N VAL A 65 23.61 -5.51 1.68
CA VAL A 65 23.76 -6.79 2.39
C VAL A 65 24.88 -7.63 1.77
N GLY A 66 26.03 -7.67 2.44
CA GLY A 66 27.18 -8.45 1.99
C GLY A 66 27.23 -9.89 2.52
N SER A 67 27.05 -10.09 3.83
CA SER A 67 27.11 -11.40 4.47
C SER A 67 25.87 -11.67 5.31
N MET A 68 25.29 -12.85 5.17
CA MET A 68 24.14 -13.27 5.97
C MET A 68 24.59 -13.52 7.42
N SER A 69 24.07 -12.73 8.35
CA SER A 69 24.23 -12.91 9.80
C SER A 69 22.85 -12.98 10.44
N ALA A 70 22.77 -13.48 11.68
CA ALA A 70 21.50 -13.57 12.41
C ALA A 70 20.84 -12.20 12.68
N LYS A 71 21.63 -11.12 12.62
CA LYS A 71 21.17 -9.74 12.72
C LYS A 71 21.97 -8.85 11.77
N PHE A 72 21.35 -7.78 11.27
CA PHE A 72 22.09 -6.73 10.61
C PHE A 72 22.96 -5.99 11.62
N ASP A 73 24.20 -5.69 11.21
CA ASP A 73 25.04 -4.76 11.95
C ASP A 73 24.54 -3.32 11.72
N GLY A 74 24.95 -2.38 12.57
CA GLY A 74 24.45 -1.00 12.49
C GLY A 74 24.78 -0.31 11.15
N LYS A 75 25.83 -0.76 10.45
CA LYS A 75 26.18 -0.25 9.11
C LYS A 75 25.19 -0.72 8.06
N THR A 76 24.84 -2.02 8.05
CA THR A 76 23.85 -2.58 7.13
C THR A 76 22.47 -1.97 7.37
N GLU A 77 22.06 -1.82 8.63
CA GLU A 77 20.79 -1.17 8.98
C GLU A 77 20.75 0.28 8.48
N SER A 78 21.79 1.07 8.77
CA SER A 78 21.89 2.45 8.29
C SER A 78 21.92 2.53 6.76
N CYS A 79 22.59 1.59 6.09
CA CYS A 79 22.64 1.54 4.63
C CYS A 79 21.25 1.31 4.05
N ILE A 80 20.49 0.34 4.55
CA ILE A 80 19.14 0.02 4.05
C ILE A 80 18.20 1.21 4.22
N VAL A 81 18.20 1.86 5.40
CA VAL A 81 17.38 3.06 5.65
C VAL A 81 17.72 4.16 4.65
N ASN A 82 19.00 4.48 4.50
CA ASN A 82 19.45 5.52 3.57
C ASN A 82 19.14 5.14 2.11
N CYS A 83 19.30 3.87 1.72
CA CYS A 83 19.03 3.39 0.37
C CYS A 83 17.58 3.69 -0.05
N VAL A 84 16.62 3.32 0.79
CA VAL A 84 15.20 3.55 0.53
C VAL A 84 14.88 5.05 0.52
N GLU A 85 15.33 5.80 1.52
CA GLU A 85 15.09 7.25 1.60
C GLU A 85 15.67 8.01 0.40
N ARG A 86 16.92 7.70 0.00
CA ARG A 86 17.56 8.32 -1.16
C ARG A 86 16.82 7.97 -2.46
N TYR A 87 16.31 6.75 -2.60
CA TYR A 87 15.53 6.37 -3.76
C TYR A 87 14.25 7.20 -3.86
N VAL A 88 13.48 7.29 -2.77
CA VAL A 88 12.21 8.04 -2.74
C VAL A 88 12.44 9.52 -3.01
N ASP A 89 13.45 10.13 -2.37
CA ASP A 89 13.81 11.53 -2.60
C ASP A 89 14.15 11.80 -4.06
N THR A 90 14.94 10.91 -4.67
CA THR A 90 15.36 11.04 -6.07
C THR A 90 14.18 10.87 -7.02
N ALA A 91 13.31 9.89 -6.78
CA ALA A 91 12.12 9.66 -7.60
C ALA A 91 11.18 10.88 -7.58
N VAL A 92 10.94 11.47 -6.40
CA VAL A 92 10.13 12.68 -6.26
C VAL A 92 10.80 13.88 -6.94
N ALA A 93 12.11 14.04 -6.78
CA ALA A 93 12.86 15.12 -7.43
C ALA A 93 12.76 15.03 -8.95
N ILE A 94 12.94 13.83 -9.53
CA ILE A 94 12.79 13.58 -10.95
C ILE A 94 11.37 13.93 -11.40
N GLN A 95 10.35 13.39 -10.73
CA GLN A 95 8.95 13.64 -11.06
C GLN A 95 8.62 15.14 -11.07
N LYS A 96 9.08 15.87 -10.04
CA LYS A 96 8.89 17.32 -9.94
C LYS A 96 9.54 18.05 -11.12
N ARG A 97 10.77 17.70 -11.49
CA ARG A 97 11.45 18.31 -12.65
C ARG A 97 10.74 18.03 -13.97
N PHE A 98 10.20 16.83 -14.15
CA PHE A 98 9.40 16.49 -15.32
C PHE A 98 8.11 17.33 -15.38
N GLN A 99 7.41 17.46 -14.26
CA GLN A 99 6.20 18.28 -14.16
C GLN A 99 6.49 19.76 -14.42
N GLU A 100 7.59 20.30 -13.90
CA GLU A 100 8.07 21.67 -14.17
C GLU A 100 8.32 21.88 -15.68
N LYS A 101 8.94 20.91 -16.38
CA LYS A 101 9.19 21.02 -17.82
C LYS A 101 7.91 20.96 -18.66
N LEU A 102 6.96 20.11 -18.27
CA LEU A 102 5.67 19.99 -18.95
C LEU A 102 4.85 21.29 -18.82
N SER A 103 4.82 21.89 -17.63
CA SER A 103 4.06 23.14 -17.41
C SER A 103 4.65 24.35 -18.12
N MET A 104 5.97 24.33 -18.37
CA MET A 104 6.66 25.40 -19.11
C MET A 104 6.64 25.23 -20.63
N GLY A 105 6.00 24.19 -21.18
CA GLY A 105 5.93 23.95 -22.63
C GLY A 105 7.29 23.72 -23.30
N ARG A 106 8.29 23.27 -22.53
CA ARG A 106 9.66 23.01 -23.00
C ARG A 106 9.88 21.50 -23.14
N MET A 107 9.24 20.90 -24.13
CA MET A 107 9.53 19.57 -24.66
C MET A 107 9.25 19.52 -26.16
#